data_AF-A0A1Z7M7Q4-F1
#
_entry.id   AF-A0A1Z7M7Q4-F1
#
_cell.length_a   1.000
_cell.length_b   1.000
_cell.length_c   1.000
_cell.angle_alpha   90.00
_cell.angle_beta   90.00
_cell.angle_gamma   90.00
#
_symmetry.space_group_name_H-M   'P 1'
#
loop_
_entity.id
_entity.type
_entity.pdbx_description
1 polymer ?
#
loop_
_entity_poly.entity_id
_entity_poly.type
_entity_poly.pdbx_seq_one_letter_code
_entity_poly.pdbx_strand_id
1 'polypeptide(L)'
;MSSIPQNYCDENELIDCVQRFFSRHHVGKLLAKCNGMKEKGVSPVSLLRYKLSNIFVGRSMYMQQRTGSFKEDFSKNTFYRFLNSAKTNWLRFTSLLAADIVNNDLK
;
A
#
# COMPACT_ATOMS: atom_id res chain seq x y z
N MET A 1 21.86 -27.90 -17.00
CA MET A 1 21.50 -26.60 -16.40
C MET A 1 19.99 -26.56 -16.28
N SER A 2 19.46 -26.70 -15.08
CA SER A 2 18.02 -26.53 -14.81
C SER A 2 17.75 -25.03 -14.70
N SER A 3 16.99 -24.47 -15.65
CA SER A 3 16.45 -23.13 -15.52
C SER A 3 15.45 -23.12 -14.36
N ILE A 4 15.71 -22.30 -13.34
CA ILE A 4 14.71 -22.01 -12.32
C ILE A 4 13.52 -21.39 -13.07
N PRO A 5 12.30 -21.95 -13.00
CA PRO A 5 11.16 -21.32 -13.61
C PRO A 5 11.01 -19.94 -12.96
N GLN A 6 11.16 -18.87 -13.75
CA GLN A 6 10.75 -17.55 -13.29
C GLN A 6 9.23 -17.61 -13.20
N ASN A 7 8.70 -17.69 -11.97
CA ASN A 7 7.29 -17.40 -11.70
C ASN A 7 7.07 -15.93 -12.09
N TYR A 8 6.83 -15.69 -13.37
CA TYR A 8 6.45 -14.38 -13.88
C TYR A 8 5.02 -14.12 -13.44
N CYS A 9 4.87 -13.52 -12.26
CA CYS A 9 3.63 -12.86 -11.89
C CYS A 9 3.64 -11.49 -12.57
N ASP A 10 2.62 -11.19 -13.37
CA ASP A 10 2.48 -9.90 -14.02
C ASP A 10 2.37 -8.80 -12.95
N GLU A 11 3.14 -7.72 -13.09
CA GLU A 11 3.10 -6.57 -12.18
C GLU A 11 1.68 -6.02 -12.06
N ASN A 12 0.92 -6.01 -13.15
CA ASN A 12 -0.45 -5.54 -13.17
C ASN A 12 -1.37 -6.46 -12.36
N GLU A 13 -1.17 -7.77 -12.39
CA GLU A 13 -1.94 -8.72 -11.58
C GLU A 13 -1.68 -8.50 -10.08
N LEU A 14 -0.43 -8.23 -9.69
CA LEU A 14 -0.08 -7.91 -8.30
C LEU A 14 -0.70 -6.59 -7.85
N ILE A 15 -0.67 -5.55 -8.70
CA ILE A 15 -1.31 -4.27 -8.41
C ILE A 15 -2.83 -4.42 -8.28
N ASP A 16 -3.45 -5.20 -9.17
CA ASP A 16 -4.88 -5.52 -9.12
C ASP A 16 -5.23 -6.28 -7.85
N CYS A 17 -4.40 -7.24 -7.43
CA CYS A 17 -4.57 -7.98 -6.19
C CYS A 17 -4.54 -7.04 -4.98
N VAL A 18 -3.58 -6.11 -4.94
CA VAL A 18 -3.52 -5.07 -3.90
C VAL A 18 -4.76 -4.19 -3.93
N GLN A 19 -5.25 -3.79 -5.10
CA GLN A 19 -6.48 -3.00 -5.21
C GLN A 19 -7.70 -3.76 -4.67
N ARG A 20 -7.86 -5.03 -5.03
CA ARG A 20 -8.95 -5.89 -4.52
C ARG A 20 -8.86 -6.08 -3.02
N PHE A 21 -7.65 -6.28 -2.48
CA PHE A 21 -7.40 -6.35 -1.03
C PHE A 21 -7.89 -5.09 -0.31
N PHE A 22 -7.55 -3.91 -0.84
CA PHE A 22 -7.98 -2.65 -0.26
C PHE A 22 -9.50 -2.48 -0.22
N SER A 23 -10.17 -2.88 -1.30
CA SER A 23 -11.63 -2.83 -1.41
C SER A 23 -12.30 -3.85 -0.48
N ARG A 24 -11.84 -5.11 -0.49
CA ARG A 24 -12.40 -6.21 0.32
C ARG A 24 -12.34 -5.91 1.81
N HIS A 25 -11.18 -5.46 2.30
CA HIS A 25 -10.96 -5.19 3.73
C HIS A 25 -11.23 -3.74 4.14
N HIS A 26 -11.87 -2.96 3.26
CA HIS A 26 -12.23 -1.58 3.53
C HIS A 26 -11.07 -0.76 4.12
N VAL A 27 -9.86 -0.93 3.59
CA VAL A 27 -8.60 -0.44 4.18
C VAL A 27 -8.67 1.06 4.45
N GLY A 28 -9.32 1.83 3.58
CA GLY A 28 -9.52 3.26 3.80
C GLY A 28 -10.33 3.60 5.06
N LYS A 29 -11.37 2.83 5.37
CA LYS A 29 -12.20 3.00 6.59
C LYS A 29 -11.40 2.65 7.84
N LEU A 30 -10.58 1.59 7.79
CA LEU A 30 -9.70 1.20 8.90
C LEU A 30 -8.61 2.25 9.13
N LEU A 31 -8.01 2.76 8.06
CA LEU A 31 -7.02 3.83 8.12
C LEU A 31 -7.62 5.11 8.74
N ALA A 32 -8.85 5.45 8.40
CA ALA A 32 -9.57 6.58 8.97
C ALA A 32 -9.81 6.43 10.48
N LYS A 33 -10.24 5.24 10.93
CA LYS A 33 -10.41 4.91 12.36
C LYS A 33 -9.11 5.00 13.18
N CYS A 34 -7.96 4.97 12.49
CA CYS A 34 -6.63 5.01 13.09
C CYS A 34 -5.91 6.35 12.85
N ASN A 35 -6.66 7.42 12.55
CA ASN A 35 -6.14 8.76 12.35
C ASN A 35 -5.15 8.89 11.17
N GLY A 36 -5.18 7.95 10.22
CA GLY A 36 -4.35 7.96 9.02
C GLY A 36 -4.89 8.84 7.88
N MET A 37 -5.78 9.80 8.20
CA MET A 37 -6.35 10.71 7.21
C MET A 37 -5.46 11.94 7.02
N LYS A 38 -5.49 12.51 5.82
CA LYS A 38 -4.92 13.82 5.53
C LYS A 38 -6.04 14.82 5.36
N GLU A 39 -5.84 16.04 5.85
CA GLU A 39 -6.84 17.11 5.75
C GLU A 39 -7.01 17.62 4.30
N LYS A 40 -5.94 17.61 3.50
CA LYS A 40 -5.93 18.11 2.11
C LYS A 40 -4.94 17.35 1.21
N GLY A 41 -5.17 17.45 -0.09
CA GLY A 41 -4.30 16.91 -1.15
C GLY A 41 -4.51 15.43 -1.43
N VAL A 42 -3.44 14.73 -1.81
CA VAL A 42 -3.50 13.32 -2.24
C VAL A 42 -4.02 12.39 -1.15
N SER A 43 -4.90 11.47 -1.56
CA SER A 43 -5.54 10.47 -0.70
C SER A 43 -4.51 9.62 0.06
N PRO A 44 -4.63 9.50 1.39
CA PRO A 44 -3.82 8.59 2.20
C PRO A 44 -3.92 7.13 1.74
N VAL A 45 -5.09 6.74 1.24
CA VAL A 45 -5.33 5.38 0.72
C VAL A 45 -4.50 5.14 -0.54
N SER A 46 -4.39 6.12 -1.43
CA SER A 46 -3.54 6.02 -2.63
C SER A 46 -2.06 5.91 -2.26
N LEU A 47 -1.60 6.70 -1.28
CA LEU A 47 -0.21 6.61 -0.78
C LEU A 47 0.09 5.22 -0.18
N LEU A 48 -0.82 4.69 0.64
CA LEU A 48 -0.66 3.36 1.22
C LEU A 48 -0.70 2.26 0.16
N ARG A 49 -1.60 2.38 -0.82
CA ARG A 49 -1.70 1.44 -1.95
C ARG A 49 -0.41 1.43 -2.75
N TYR A 50 0.12 2.59 -3.12
CA TYR A 50 1.40 2.72 -3.81
C TYR A 50 2.55 2.07 -3.03
N LYS A 51 2.62 2.28 -1.70
CA LYS A 51 3.63 1.62 -0.86
C LYS A 51 3.48 0.11 -0.91
N LEU A 52 2.27 -0.41 -0.78
CA LEU A 52 2.03 -1.85 -0.74
C LEU A 52 2.30 -2.51 -2.10
N SER A 53 1.85 -1.90 -3.19
CA SER A 53 2.15 -2.35 -4.56
C SER A 53 3.66 -2.41 -4.81
N ASN A 54 4.43 -1.41 -4.38
CA ASN A 54 5.89 -1.42 -4.49
C ASN A 54 6.54 -2.59 -3.73
N ILE A 55 6.01 -2.99 -2.57
CA ILE A 55 6.53 -4.13 -1.81
C ILE A 55 6.37 -5.42 -2.62
N PHE A 56 5.19 -5.66 -3.21
CA PHE A 56 4.92 -6.89 -3.95
C PHE A 56 5.59 -6.94 -5.33
N VAL A 57 5.69 -5.80 -6.02
CA VAL A 57 6.37 -5.70 -7.33
C VAL A 57 7.90 -5.64 -7.18
N GLY A 58 8.43 -5.55 -5.95
CA GLY A 58 9.87 -5.48 -5.72
C GLY A 58 10.50 -4.15 -6.16
N ARG A 59 9.73 -3.06 -6.13
CA ARG A 59 10.16 -1.72 -6.53
C ARG A 59 10.30 -0.80 -5.32
N SER A 60 11.09 0.27 -5.49
CA SER A 60 11.17 1.33 -4.51
C SER A 60 10.94 2.69 -5.17
N MET A 61 10.32 3.61 -4.42
CA MET A 61 10.17 4.99 -4.83
C MET A 61 11.53 5.62 -5.18
N TYR A 62 12.56 5.31 -4.39
CA TYR A 62 13.92 5.79 -4.64
C TYR A 62 14.42 5.40 -6.03
N MET A 63 14.31 4.12 -6.39
CA MET A 63 14.76 3.65 -7.70
C MET A 63 13.92 4.25 -8.83
N GLN A 64 12.59 4.34 -8.67
CA GLN A 64 11.71 4.97 -9.65
C GLN A 64 12.03 6.44 -9.89
N GLN A 65 12.41 7.18 -8.83
CA GLN A 65 12.84 8.57 -8.98
C GLN A 65 14.19 8.67 -9.70
N ARG A 66 15.14 7.77 -9.39
CA ARG A 66 16.46 7.75 -10.05
C ARG A 66 16.39 7.41 -11.53
N THR A 67 15.49 6.52 -11.93
CA THR A 67 15.33 6.09 -13.32
C THR A 67 14.32 6.93 -14.10
N GLY A 68 13.65 7.88 -13.45
CA GLY A 68 12.60 8.68 -14.07
C GLY A 68 11.29 7.92 -14.32
N SER A 69 11.12 6.72 -13.77
CA SER A 69 9.88 5.93 -13.91
C SER A 69 8.81 6.25 -12.87
N PHE A 70 9.06 7.19 -11.96
CA PHE A 70 8.08 7.68 -11.01
C PHE A 70 7.01 8.54 -11.71
N LYS A 71 5.76 8.04 -11.76
CA LYS A 71 4.63 8.66 -12.48
C LYS A 71 3.47 9.08 -11.57
N GLU A 72 3.64 9.01 -10.25
CA GLU A 72 2.57 9.36 -9.31
C GLU A 72 2.35 10.88 -9.23
N ASP A 73 1.14 11.28 -8.85
CA ASP A 73 0.71 12.67 -8.72
C ASP A 73 1.19 13.37 -7.43
N PHE A 74 1.99 12.69 -6.61
CA PHE A 74 2.48 13.19 -5.33
C PHE A 74 4.01 13.29 -5.26
N SER A 75 4.49 14.25 -4.47
CA SER A 75 5.92 14.39 -4.18
C SER A 75 6.43 13.36 -3.16
N LYS A 76 7.75 13.13 -3.18
CA LYS A 76 8.48 12.40 -2.12
C LYS A 76 8.11 12.86 -0.71
N ASN A 77 8.07 14.18 -0.51
CA ASN A 77 7.78 14.75 0.80
C ASN A 77 6.35 14.43 1.25
N THR A 78 5.39 14.40 0.32
CA THR A 78 4.00 14.00 0.60
C THR A 78 3.94 12.57 1.11
N PHE A 79 4.70 11.66 0.47
CA PHE A 79 4.74 10.25 0.83
C PHE A 79 5.38 10.02 2.21
N TYR A 80 6.53 10.63 2.50
CA TYR A 80 7.19 10.47 3.80
C TYR A 80 6.42 11.10 4.95
N ARG A 81 5.78 12.27 4.74
CA ARG A 81 4.93 12.88 5.77
C ARG A 81 3.75 11.98 6.15
N PHE A 82 3.19 11.25 5.20
CA PHE A 82 2.15 10.26 5.46
C PHE A 82 2.68 9.09 6.30
N LEU A 83 3.79 8.46 5.88
CA LEU A 83 4.35 7.31 6.58
C LEU A 83 4.84 7.65 8.00
N ASN A 84 5.46 8.82 8.16
CA ASN A 84 6.06 9.26 9.42
C ASN A 84 5.09 10.08 10.30
N SER A 85 3.81 10.11 9.95
CA SER A 85 2.81 10.83 10.75
C SER A 85 2.68 10.19 12.14
N ALA A 86 3.08 10.92 13.18
CA ALA A 86 2.89 10.51 14.57
C ALA A 86 1.40 10.43 14.98
N LYS A 87 0.50 11.03 14.18
CA LYS A 87 -0.94 10.96 14.41
C LYS A 87 -1.51 9.59 14.02
N THR A 88 -0.88 8.87 13.09
CA THR A 88 -1.41 7.59 12.61
C THR A 88 -1.09 6.47 13.59
N ASN A 89 -2.13 5.82 14.12
CA ASN A 89 -1.94 4.67 14.99
C ASN A 89 -1.78 3.38 14.17
N TRP A 90 -0.54 3.10 13.76
CA TRP A 90 -0.21 1.93 12.93
C TRP A 90 -0.48 0.60 13.62
N LEU A 91 -0.27 0.49 14.93
CA LEU A 91 -0.55 -0.72 15.69
C LEU A 91 -2.05 -1.04 15.68
N ARG A 92 -2.91 -0.05 15.97
CA ARG A 92 -4.36 -0.22 15.91
C ARG A 92 -4.81 -0.57 14.49
N PHE A 93 -4.21 0.05 13.48
CA PHE A 93 -4.53 -0.23 12.08
C PHE A 93 -4.25 -1.70 11.72
N THR A 94 -3.07 -2.22 12.03
CA THR A 94 -2.72 -3.62 11.72
C THR A 94 -3.56 -4.60 12.53
N SER A 95 -3.86 -4.31 13.81
CA SER A 95 -4.75 -5.15 14.62
C SER A 95 -6.18 -5.21 14.05
N LEU A 96 -6.75 -4.08 13.65
CA LEU A 96 -8.09 -4.04 13.06
C LEU A 96 -8.14 -4.73 11.70
N LEU A 97 -7.11 -4.55 10.86
CA LEU A 97 -7.01 -5.23 9.58
C LEU A 97 -6.88 -6.75 9.74
N ALA A 98 -6.04 -7.21 10.68
CA ALA A 98 -5.91 -8.63 10.99
C ALA A 98 -7.24 -9.21 11.50
N ALA A 99 -7.94 -8.50 12.39
CA ALA A 99 -9.25 -8.91 12.87
C ALA A 99 -10.28 -9.00 11.73
N ASP A 100 -10.27 -8.06 10.78
CA ASP A 100 -11.16 -8.10 9.62
C ASP A 100 -10.87 -9.32 8.72
N ILE A 101 -9.60 -9.61 8.43
CA ILE A 101 -9.20 -10.78 7.64
C ILE A 101 -9.64 -12.07 8.34
N VAL A 102 -9.31 -12.25 9.62
CA VAL A 102 -9.65 -13.47 10.36
C VAL A 102 -11.16 -13.70 10.41
N ASN A 103 -11.94 -12.64 10.64
CA ASN A 103 -13.38 -12.78 10.84
C ASN A 103 -14.19 -12.96 9.55
N ASN A 104 -13.64 -12.57 8.40
CA ASN A 104 -14.36 -12.58 7.12
C ASN A 104 -13.78 -13.57 6.09
N ASP A 105 -12.50 -13.95 6.20
CA ASP A 105 -11.80 -14.74 5.16
C ASP A 105 -11.26 -16.09 5.65
N LEU A 106 -11.07 -16.28 6.95
CA LEU A 106 -10.48 -17.50 7.52
C LEU A 106 -11.48 -18.36 8.32
N LYS A 107 -12.79 -18.10 8.18
CA LYS A 107 -13.85 -18.90 8.80
C LYS A 107 -14.26 -20.07 7.94
#